data_AF-A0A7V8Y191-F1
#
_entry.id   AF-A0A7V8Y191-F1
#
_cell.length_a   1.000
_cell.length_b   1.000
_cell.length_c   1.000
_cell.angle_alpha   90.00
_cell.angle_beta   90.00
_cell.angle_gamma   90.00
#
_symmetry.space_group_name_H-M   'P 1'
#
loop_
_entity.id
_entity.type
_entity.pdbx_description
1 polymer ?
#
loop_
_entity_poly.entity_id
_entity_poly.type
_entity_poly.pdbx_seq_one_letter_code
_entity_poly.pdbx_strand_id
1 'polypeptide(L)' 'MGVGDADVAGSAVGLGAGEVPRRMLTAAQVAATVRAEIDERLAGAADYERLGQREHAERLRGEADVLSRQLAADSGTGG' A
#
# COMPACT_ATOMS: atom_id res chain seq x y z
N MET A 1 -5.19 17.12 33.25
CA MET A 1 -5.61 15.74 32.96
C MET A 1 -6.88 15.86 32.13
N GLY A 2 -6.98 15.43 30.88
CA GLY A 2 -6.42 14.23 30.26
C GLY A 2 -7.61 13.48 29.69
N VAL A 3 -8.06 13.88 28.50
CA VAL A 3 -8.97 13.05 27.68
C VAL A 3 -8.10 12.49 26.57
N GLY A 4 -7.45 11.38 26.91
CA GLY A 4 -6.86 10.49 25.93
C GLY A 4 -7.96 9.78 25.16
N ASP A 5 -7.58 9.38 23.96
CA ASP A 5 -8.18 8.27 23.23
C ASP A 5 -9.53 8.58 22.55
N ALA A 6 -9.45 9.52 21.59
CA ALA A 6 -10.23 9.35 20.37
C ALA A 6 -9.64 8.14 19.63
N ASP A 7 -10.13 6.97 20.00
CA ASP A 7 -9.86 5.70 19.35
C ASP A 7 -10.22 5.85 17.87
N VAL A 8 -9.21 5.94 17.00
CA VAL A 8 -9.38 6.00 15.55
C VAL A 8 -9.71 4.57 15.08
N ALA A 9 -10.91 4.13 15.44
CA ALA A 9 -11.58 3.00 14.83
C ALA A 9 -12.15 3.48 13.49
N GLY A 10 -11.32 3.51 12.45
CA GLY A 10 -11.75 4.02 11.15
C GLY A 10 -10.79 3.74 10.01
N SER A 11 -11.03 2.63 9.33
CA SER A 11 -10.64 2.41 7.92
C SER A 11 -9.17 2.07 7.64
N ALA A 12 -8.78 0.86 8.02
CA ALA A 12 -7.91 0.02 7.19
C ALA A 12 -8.59 -1.35 7.00
N VAL A 13 -9.82 -1.34 6.49
CA VAL A 13 -10.48 -2.52 5.91
C VAL A 13 -9.83 -2.78 4.55
N GLY A 14 -8.56 -3.19 4.60
CA GLY A 14 -7.75 -3.66 3.47
C GLY A 14 -6.90 -4.87 3.86
N LEU A 15 -7.09 -5.43 5.06
CA LEU A 15 -6.38 -6.63 5.53
C LEU A 15 -7.39 -7.71 5.90
N GLY A 16 -8.10 -8.19 4.88
CA GLY A 16 -8.78 -9.48 4.95
C GLY A 16 -7.75 -10.61 4.97
N ALA A 17 -7.05 -10.82 6.08
CA ALA A 17 -6.31 -12.04 6.32
C ALA A 17 -6.15 -12.23 7.82
N GLY A 18 -7.06 -13.01 8.41
CA GLY A 18 -6.78 -13.63 9.70
C GLY A 18 -5.42 -14.31 9.64
N GLU A 19 -4.64 -14.18 10.71
CA GLU A 19 -3.27 -14.65 10.79
C GLU A 19 -3.19 -16.17 10.52
N VAL A 20 -2.97 -16.52 9.25
CA VAL A 20 -2.75 -17.88 8.76
C VAL A 20 -1.39 -18.34 9.30
N PRO A 21 -1.23 -19.59 9.78
CA PRO A 21 0.04 -20.11 10.28
C PRO A 21 1.18 -19.67 9.37
N ARG A 22 2.19 -18.99 9.96
CA ARG A 22 3.26 -18.23 9.31
C ARG A 22 3.86 -19.00 8.12
N ARG A 23 3.20 -18.90 6.97
CA ARG A 23 3.64 -19.45 5.69
C ARG A 23 4.77 -18.53 5.30
N MET A 24 6.00 -19.03 5.21
CA MET A 24 7.11 -18.24 4.68
C MET A 24 6.70 -17.84 3.26
N LEU A 25 6.21 -16.60 3.10
CA LEU A 25 5.96 -16.03 1.79
C LEU A 25 7.32 -15.99 1.10
N THR A 26 7.39 -16.59 -0.08
CA THR A 26 8.60 -16.48 -0.88
C THR A 26 8.77 -15.02 -1.29
N ALA A 27 10.00 -14.58 -1.56
CA ALA A 27 10.25 -13.22 -2.05
C ALA A 27 9.39 -12.88 -3.28
N ALA A 28 9.08 -13.88 -4.11
CA ALA A 28 8.18 -13.73 -5.25
C ALA A 28 6.72 -13.45 -4.85
N GLN A 29 6.22 -14.07 -3.77
CA GLN A 29 4.87 -13.81 -3.27
C GLN A 29 4.76 -12.42 -2.64
N VAL A 30 5.78 -11.99 -1.88
CA VAL A 30 5.86 -10.62 -1.36
C VAL A 30 5.87 -9.61 -2.51
N ALA A 31 6.71 -9.84 -3.52
CA ALA A 31 6.78 -8.99 -4.71
C ALA A 31 5.44 -8.92 -5.46
N ALA A 32 4.71 -10.03 -5.57
CA ALA A 32 3.39 -10.05 -6.21
C ALA A 32 2.37 -9.21 -5.44
N THR A 33 2.33 -9.31 -4.12
CA THR A 33 1.47 -8.47 -3.28
C THR A 33 1.82 -7.00 -3.44
N VAL A 34 3.11 -6.63 -3.37
CA VAL A 34 3.54 -5.23 -3.51
C VAL A 34 3.18 -4.66 -4.90
N ARG A 35 3.23 -5.47 -5.97
CA ARG A 35 2.78 -5.05 -7.30
C ARG A 35 1.28 -4.74 -7.34
N ALA A 36 0.46 -5.61 -6.75
CA ALA A 36 -0.99 -5.36 -6.66
C ALA A 36 -1.29 -4.05 -5.92
N GLU A 37 -0.59 -3.80 -4.81
CA GLU A 37 -0.70 -2.58 -4.02
C GLU A 37 -0.29 -1.30 -4.79
N ILE A 38 0.69 -1.40 -5.69
CA ILE A 38 1.07 -0.30 -6.60
C ILE A 38 -0.06 -0.03 -7.59
N ASP A 39 -0.59 -1.07 -8.22
CA ASP A 39 -1.66 -0.96 -9.22
C ASP A 39 -2.93 -0.35 -8.60
N GLU A 40 -3.29 -0.76 -7.38
CA GLU A 40 -4.43 -0.21 -6.66
C GLU A 40 -4.28 1.30 -6.37
N ARG A 41 -3.08 1.74 -5.97
CA ARG A 41 -2.80 3.17 -5.74
C ARG A 41 -2.88 3.99 -7.01
N LEU A 42 -2.40 3.45 -8.12
CA LEU A 42 -2.49 4.11 -9.43
C LEU A 42 -3.94 4.18 -9.92
N ALA A 43 -4.72 3.13 -9.73
CA ALA A 43 -6.16 3.13 -10.04
C ALA A 43 -6.89 4.18 -9.19
N GLY A 44 -6.66 4.21 -7.87
CA GLY A 44 -7.22 5.22 -6.98
C GLY A 44 -6.80 6.65 -7.37
N ALA A 45 -5.55 6.86 -7.79
CA ALA A 45 -5.09 8.16 -8.27
C ALA A 45 -5.86 8.61 -9.52
N ALA A 46 -6.05 7.70 -10.49
CA ALA A 46 -6.84 7.98 -11.68
C ALA A 46 -8.30 8.31 -11.33
N ASP A 47 -8.86 7.67 -10.31
CA ASP A 47 -10.21 7.96 -9.83
C ASP A 47 -10.31 9.36 -9.23
N TYR A 48 -9.36 9.73 -8.36
CA TYR A 48 -9.29 11.06 -7.78
C TYR A 48 -9.07 12.16 -8.82
N GLU A 49 -8.29 11.91 -9.88
CA GLU A 49 -8.16 12.85 -11.00
C GLU A 49 -9.48 13.10 -11.71
N ARG A 50 -10.25 12.03 -11.99
CA ARG A 50 -11.57 12.16 -12.62
C ARG A 50 -12.53 12.96 -11.76
N LEU A 51 -12.35 12.91 -10.44
CA LEU A 51 -13.11 13.70 -9.46
C LEU A 51 -12.54 15.12 -9.22
N GLY A 52 -11.47 15.50 -9.92
CA GLY A 52 -10.81 16.81 -9.76
C GLY A 52 -9.96 16.97 -8.50
N GLN A 53 -9.76 15.90 -7.73
CA GLN A 53 -9.02 15.90 -6.46
C GLN A 53 -7.52 15.65 -6.68
N ARG A 54 -6.87 16.62 -7.34
CA ARG A 54 -5.47 16.48 -7.80
C ARG A 54 -4.47 16.17 -6.69
N GLU A 55 -4.58 16.82 -5.53
CA GLU A 55 -3.66 16.57 -4.40
C GLU A 55 -3.73 15.12 -3.90
N HIS A 56 -4.94 14.54 -3.88
CA HIS A 56 -5.13 13.14 -3.46
C HIS A 56 -4.55 12.18 -4.49
N ALA A 57 -4.72 12.47 -5.78
CA ALA A 57 -4.11 11.70 -6.86
C ALA A 57 -2.58 11.77 -6.83
N GLU A 58 -2.00 12.96 -6.61
CA GLU A 58 -0.56 13.15 -6.51
C GLU A 58 0.04 12.39 -5.32
N ARG A 59 -0.64 12.41 -4.16
CA ARG A 59 -0.23 11.63 -2.99
C ARG A 59 -0.16 10.12 -3.29
N LEU A 60 -1.22 9.55 -3.87
CA LEU A 60 -1.26 8.12 -4.19
C LEU A 60 -0.20 7.71 -5.21
N ARG A 61 0.11 8.58 -6.19
CA ARG A 61 1.22 8.34 -7.12
C ARG A 61 2.57 8.36 -6.42
N GLY A 62 2.76 9.28 -5.48
CA GLY A 62 3.98 9.33 -4.66
C GLY A 62 4.17 8.04 -3.86
N GLU A 63 3.10 7.51 -3.25
CA GLU A 63 3.14 6.23 -2.56
C GLU A 63 3.49 5.06 -3.51
N ALA A 64 2.86 5.00 -4.68
CA ALA A 64 3.14 3.99 -5.70
C ALA A 64 4.59 4.03 -6.21
N ASP A 65 5.17 5.22 -6.37
CA ASP A 65 6.57 5.41 -6.76
C ASP A 65 7.54 4.91 -5.68
N VAL A 66 7.27 5.21 -4.41
CA VAL A 66 8.07 4.68 -3.29
C VAL A 66 8.05 3.15 -3.27
N LEU A 67 6.89 2.53 -3.36
CA LEU A 67 6.75 1.07 -3.39
C LEU A 67 7.48 0.45 -4.59
N SER A 68 7.38 1.07 -5.77
CA SER A 68 8.06 0.61 -6.99
C SER A 68 9.57 0.61 -6.84
N ARG A 69 10.15 1.64 -6.20
CA ARG A 69 11.59 1.74 -5.96
C ARG A 69 12.07 0.69 -4.96
N GLN A 70 11.33 0.46 -3.89
CA GLN A 70 11.66 -0.59 -2.91
C GLN A 70 11.62 -1.97 -3.55
N LEU A 71 10.59 -2.25 -4.36
CA LEU A 71 10.48 -3.50 -5.09
C LEU A 71 11.64 -3.73 -6.07
N ALA A 72 12.09 -2.68 -6.77
CA ALA A 72 13.25 -2.75 -7.64
C ALA A 72 14.55 -3.01 -6.84
N ALA A 73 14.73 -2.34 -5.70
CA ALA A 73 15.89 -2.52 -4.82
C ALA A 73 15.97 -3.95 -4.25
N ASP A 74 14.85 -4.52 -3.82
CA ASP A 74 14.79 -5.90 -3.30
C ASP A 74 15.11 -6.94 -4.37
N SER A 75 14.68 -6.71 -5.62
CA SER A 75 15.02 -7.60 -6.74
C SER A 75 16.51 -7.57 -7.14
N GLY A 76 17.22 -6.48 -6.82
CA GLY A 76 18.65 -6.31 -7.07
C GLY A 76 19.55 -6.76 -5.91
N THR A 77 19.01 -6.93 -4.70
CA THR A 77 19.78 -7.27 -3.48
C THR A 77 19.84 -8.78 -3.21
N GLY A 78 19.29 -9.61 -4.10
CA GLY A 78 19.32 -11.08 -4.01
C GLY A 78 20.46 -11.78 -4.75
N GLY A 79 21.52 -11.07 -5.16
CA GLY A 79 22.67 -11.59 -5.91
C GLY A 79 23.93 -11.80 -5.07
#